data_AF-A0A3E0WNU8-F1
#
_entry.id   AF-A0A3E0WNU8-F1
#
_cell.length_a   1.000
_cell.length_b   1.000
_cell.length_c   1.000
_cell.angle_alpha   90.00
_cell.angle_beta   90.00
_cell.angle_gamma   90.00
#
_symmetry.space_group_name_H-M   'P 1'
#
loop_
_entity.id
_entity.type
_entity.pdbx_description
1 polymer ?
#
loop_
_entity_poly.entity_id
_entity_poly.type
_entity_poly.pdbx_seq_one_letter_code
_entity_poly.pdbx_strand_id
1 'polypeptide(L)'
;MRRQLVYRFILALTLALAATAQAESLSSRAHQVLSQVYQSLDDGAWDTAVEQLDQAITALAREPYAQALAYQLRGYAHSQAERYPAALTDFRQALAADALPASTRQQLLYNMAQLHLLLEEFAQAVEVVEQWLSKARDIAPAGRVVAASAYLNHKDYRRPPPSSRRQSSNSPRLPRFGIKCCLAPGSPWTTAPS
;
A
#
# COMPACT_ATOMS: atom_id res chain seq x y z
N MET A 1 34.61 -43.29 -5.92
CA MET A 1 35.00 -41.98 -6.50
C MET A 1 33.91 -41.26 -7.32
N ARG A 2 32.96 -41.96 -7.99
CA ARG A 2 31.91 -41.30 -8.82
C ARG A 2 30.79 -40.55 -8.07
N ARG A 3 30.55 -40.80 -6.78
CA ARG A 3 29.49 -40.13 -6.00
C ARG A 3 29.86 -38.72 -5.50
N GLN A 4 31.15 -38.38 -5.44
CA GLN A 4 31.60 -37.06 -4.96
C GLN A 4 31.58 -35.97 -6.04
N LEU A 5 31.60 -36.36 -7.32
CA LEU A 5 31.48 -35.42 -8.45
C LEU A 5 30.05 -34.90 -8.64
N VAL A 6 29.03 -35.73 -8.37
CA VAL A 6 27.62 -35.34 -8.49
C VAL A 6 27.24 -34.32 -7.41
N TYR A 7 27.78 -34.46 -6.19
CA TYR A 7 27.48 -33.54 -5.08
C TYR A 7 28.06 -32.13 -5.31
N ARG A 8 29.23 -32.02 -5.97
CA ARG A 8 29.82 -30.72 -6.34
C ARG A 8 29.03 -29.99 -7.42
N PHE A 9 28.38 -30.72 -8.32
CA PHE A 9 27.49 -30.15 -9.32
C PHE A 9 26.14 -29.70 -8.75
N ILE A 10 25.59 -30.45 -7.78
CA ILE A 10 24.35 -30.05 -7.10
C ILE A 10 24.58 -28.87 -6.14
N LEU A 11 25.77 -28.78 -5.50
CA LEU A 11 26.11 -27.65 -4.63
C LEU A 11 26.37 -26.34 -5.40
N ALA A 12 26.69 -26.41 -6.69
CA ALA A 12 26.91 -25.22 -7.54
C ALA A 12 25.60 -24.69 -8.14
N LEU A 13 24.55 -25.51 -8.25
CA LEU A 13 23.27 -25.12 -8.87
C LEU A 13 22.26 -24.50 -7.88
N THR A 14 22.49 -24.61 -6.57
CA THR A 14 21.62 -23.97 -5.56
C THR A 14 22.01 -22.52 -5.25
N LEU A 15 23.19 -22.06 -5.67
CA LEU A 15 23.68 -20.72 -5.33
C LEU A 15 23.19 -19.60 -6.26
N ALA A 16 22.46 -19.92 -7.34
CA ALA A 16 22.11 -18.96 -8.38
C ALA A 16 20.67 -18.41 -8.33
N LEU A 17 19.84 -18.81 -7.35
CA LEU A 17 18.44 -18.33 -7.23
C LEU A 17 18.16 -17.51 -5.96
N ALA A 18 19.19 -16.97 -5.33
CA ALA A 18 19.00 -15.80 -4.47
C ALA A 18 19.05 -14.55 -5.35
N ALA A 19 18.08 -14.40 -6.26
CA ALA A 19 17.75 -13.08 -6.79
C ALA A 19 17.21 -12.30 -5.59
N THR A 20 18.12 -11.66 -4.87
CA THR A 20 17.82 -10.76 -3.78
C THR A 20 16.97 -9.65 -4.38
N ALA A 21 15.65 -9.72 -4.16
CA ALA A 21 14.90 -8.49 -4.10
C ALA A 21 15.44 -7.76 -2.87
N GLN A 22 16.50 -6.95 -3.04
CA GLN A 22 16.86 -5.97 -2.03
C GLN A 22 15.59 -5.12 -1.83
N ALA A 23 14.88 -5.34 -0.72
CA ALA A 23 14.04 -4.28 -0.19
C ALA A 23 15.02 -3.14 0.07
N GLU A 24 15.01 -2.11 -0.80
CA GLU A 24 15.90 -0.98 -0.68
C GLU A 24 15.70 -0.36 0.70
N SER A 25 16.64 -0.65 1.61
CA SER A 25 16.67 -0.02 2.92
C SER A 25 16.93 1.46 2.71
N LEU A 26 16.16 2.32 3.36
CA LEU A 26 16.36 3.76 3.36
C LEU A 26 17.84 4.08 3.63
N SER A 27 18.39 5.04 2.89
CA SER A 27 19.74 5.54 3.15
C SER A 27 19.79 6.21 4.54
N SER A 28 20.98 6.31 5.13
CA SER A 28 21.15 7.05 6.40
C SER A 28 20.65 8.48 6.30
N ARG A 29 20.83 9.12 5.13
CA ARG A 29 20.32 10.46 4.83
C ARG A 29 18.80 10.47 4.81
N ALA A 30 18.15 9.55 4.10
CA ALA A 30 16.70 9.46 4.04
C ALA A 30 16.08 9.21 5.42
N HIS A 31 16.70 8.35 6.24
CA HIS A 31 16.30 8.14 7.62
C HIS A 31 16.38 9.42 8.46
N GLN A 32 17.47 10.19 8.34
CA GLN A 32 17.62 11.46 9.05
C GLN A 32 16.55 12.46 8.64
N VAL A 33 16.33 12.63 7.33
CA VAL A 33 15.33 13.56 6.77
C VAL A 33 13.91 13.19 7.23
N LEU A 34 13.55 11.91 7.22
CA LEU A 34 12.19 11.47 7.54
C LEU A 34 11.93 11.28 9.05
N SER A 35 12.96 11.31 9.90
CA SER A 35 12.80 11.09 11.35
C SER A 35 11.82 12.07 12.00
N GLN A 36 11.94 13.36 11.69
CA GLN A 36 11.06 14.43 12.21
C GLN A 36 9.63 14.34 11.64
N VAL A 37 9.51 13.89 10.38
CA VAL A 37 8.22 13.63 9.75
C VAL A 37 7.46 12.56 10.52
N TYR A 38 8.12 11.44 10.86
CA TYR A 38 7.45 10.36 11.60
C TYR A 38 6.93 10.83 12.95
N GLN A 39 7.69 11.67 13.65
CA GLN A 39 7.23 12.25 14.91
C GLN A 39 5.97 13.12 14.70
N SER A 40 6.00 14.02 13.71
CA SER A 40 4.85 14.90 13.43
C SER A 40 3.61 14.12 12.98
N LEU A 41 3.79 13.02 12.26
CA LEU A 41 2.70 12.10 11.88
C LEU A 41 2.12 11.36 13.09
N ASP A 42 2.96 10.92 14.03
CA ASP A 42 2.53 10.22 15.25
C ASP A 42 1.78 11.18 16.19
N ASP A 43 2.24 12.43 16.28
CA ASP A 43 1.60 13.50 17.06
C ASP A 43 0.28 14.00 16.40
N GLY A 44 -0.05 13.53 15.20
CA GLY A 44 -1.21 13.99 14.44
C GLY A 44 -1.10 15.44 13.95
N ALA A 45 0.11 16.00 13.93
CA ALA A 45 0.39 17.34 13.44
C ALA A 45 0.47 17.33 11.90
N TRP A 46 -0.68 17.10 11.25
CA TRP A 46 -0.74 16.84 9.81
C TRP A 46 -0.17 17.99 8.96
N ASP A 47 -0.41 19.24 9.34
CA ASP A 47 0.12 20.40 8.62
C ASP A 47 1.64 20.50 8.72
N THR A 48 2.19 20.37 9.92
CA THR A 48 3.64 20.33 10.16
C THR A 48 4.28 19.18 9.40
N ALA A 49 3.66 17.99 9.41
CA ALA A 49 4.16 16.84 8.68
C ALA A 49 4.18 17.09 7.16
N VAL A 50 3.16 17.74 6.60
CA VAL A 50 3.10 18.12 5.18
C VAL A 50 4.24 19.08 4.83
N GLU A 51 4.47 20.13 5.62
CA GLU A 51 5.56 21.09 5.38
C GLU A 51 6.94 20.42 5.41
N GLN A 52 7.17 19.53 6.39
CA GLN A 52 8.40 18.74 6.46
C GLN A 52 8.56 17.80 5.26
N LEU A 53 7.46 17.22 4.79
CA LEU A 53 7.44 16.32 3.63
C LEU A 53 7.70 17.05 2.32
N ASP A 54 7.25 18.30 2.16
CA ASP A 54 7.58 19.13 1.00
C ASP A 54 9.10 19.33 0.86
N GLN A 55 9.76 19.59 1.99
CA GLN A 55 11.21 19.70 2.06
C GLN A 55 11.88 18.35 1.78
N ALA A 56 11.37 17.27 2.37
CA ALA A 56 11.90 15.92 2.21
C ALA A 56 11.84 15.45 0.74
N ILE A 57 10.72 15.66 0.05
CA ILE A 57 10.53 15.29 -1.36
C ILE A 57 11.58 15.96 -2.25
N THR A 58 11.90 17.23 -1.97
CA THR A 58 12.93 17.99 -2.69
C THR A 58 14.33 17.47 -2.34
N ALA A 59 14.61 17.27 -1.06
CA ALA A 59 15.92 16.83 -0.56
C ALA A 59 16.30 15.40 -0.98
N LEU A 60 15.29 14.57 -1.27
CA LEU A 60 15.41 13.15 -1.64
C LEU A 60 15.16 12.91 -3.13
N ALA A 61 15.15 13.95 -3.97
CA ALA A 61 14.84 13.81 -5.41
C ALA A 61 15.77 12.87 -6.21
N ARG A 62 16.93 12.51 -5.65
CA ARG A 62 17.89 11.55 -6.24
C ARG A 62 17.78 10.14 -5.64
N GLU A 63 16.83 9.91 -4.74
CA GLU A 63 16.60 8.66 -4.04
C GLU A 63 15.16 8.18 -4.32
N PRO A 64 14.91 7.49 -5.44
CA PRO A 64 13.55 7.19 -5.93
C PRO A 64 12.65 6.50 -4.89
N TYR A 65 13.18 5.52 -4.17
CA TYR A 65 12.45 4.83 -3.10
C TYR A 65 12.06 5.78 -1.96
N ALA A 66 13.02 6.56 -1.46
CA ALA A 66 12.80 7.48 -0.35
C ALA A 66 11.86 8.63 -0.74
N GLN A 67 11.97 9.13 -1.97
CA GLN A 67 11.07 10.15 -2.51
C GLN A 67 9.65 9.61 -2.67
N ALA A 68 9.48 8.40 -3.21
CA ALA A 68 8.18 7.76 -3.33
C ALA A 68 7.53 7.52 -1.96
N LEU A 69 8.32 7.12 -0.96
CA LEU A 69 7.87 6.99 0.42
C LEU A 69 7.44 8.35 0.99
N ALA A 70 8.19 9.42 0.74
CA ALA A 70 7.81 10.77 1.18
C ALA A 70 6.47 11.22 0.55
N TYR A 71 6.27 11.00 -0.75
CA TYR A 71 4.96 11.23 -1.38
C TYR A 71 3.85 10.39 -0.74
N GLN A 72 4.08 9.10 -0.48
CA GLN A 72 3.10 8.27 0.23
C GLN A 72 2.73 8.84 1.61
N LEU A 73 3.72 9.25 2.40
CA LEU A 73 3.50 9.82 3.74
C LEU A 73 2.72 11.12 3.66
N ARG A 74 3.00 11.96 2.65
CA ARG A 74 2.29 13.24 2.46
C ARG A 74 0.86 13.02 2.03
N GLY A 75 0.63 12.03 1.17
CA GLY A 75 -0.71 11.60 0.81
C GLY A 75 -1.50 11.07 2.00
N TYR A 76 -0.87 10.33 2.92
CA TYR A 76 -1.50 9.92 4.17
C TYR A 76 -1.85 11.13 5.05
N ALA A 77 -0.91 12.05 5.29
CA ALA A 77 -1.16 13.26 6.07
C ALA A 77 -2.30 14.10 5.48
N HIS A 78 -2.33 14.27 4.16
CA HIS A 78 -3.44 14.93 3.45
C HIS A 78 -4.77 14.20 3.65
N SER A 79 -4.79 12.86 3.57
CA SER A 79 -6.01 12.09 3.82
C SER A 79 -6.52 12.26 5.25
N GLN A 80 -5.62 12.29 6.24
CA GLN A 80 -5.96 12.51 7.64
C GLN A 80 -6.44 13.94 7.91
N ALA A 81 -5.93 14.91 7.16
CA ALA A 81 -6.40 16.30 7.16
C ALA A 81 -7.61 16.54 6.24
N GLU A 82 -8.27 15.48 5.74
CA GLU A 82 -9.44 15.53 4.85
C GLU A 82 -9.20 16.24 3.49
N ARG A 83 -7.94 16.40 3.09
CA ARG A 83 -7.50 16.99 1.81
C ARG A 83 -7.41 15.91 0.74
N TYR A 84 -8.52 15.23 0.46
CA TYR A 84 -8.54 14.03 -0.39
C TYR A 84 -7.99 14.23 -1.81
N PRO A 85 -8.26 15.35 -2.53
CA PRO A 85 -7.67 15.56 -3.87
C PRO A 85 -6.14 15.68 -3.85
N ALA A 86 -5.57 16.28 -2.80
CA ALA A 86 -4.13 16.37 -2.60
C ALA A 86 -3.54 14.99 -2.28
N ALA A 87 -4.22 14.22 -1.43
CA ALA A 87 -3.83 12.84 -1.13
C ALA A 87 -3.77 11.94 -2.38
N LEU A 88 -4.79 12.02 -3.23
CA LEU A 88 -4.83 11.30 -4.52
C LEU A 88 -3.67 11.69 -5.43
N THR A 89 -3.32 12.97 -5.49
CA THR A 89 -2.18 13.46 -6.26
C THR A 89 -0.87 12.86 -5.77
N ASP A 90 -0.67 12.83 -4.46
CA ASP A 90 0.53 12.30 -3.84
C ASP A 90 0.68 10.78 -3.99
N PHE A 91 -0.42 10.03 -3.81
CA PHE A 91 -0.40 8.58 -4.04
C PHE A 91 -0.08 8.25 -5.50
N ARG A 92 -0.58 9.04 -6.46
CA ARG A 92 -0.21 8.88 -7.88
C ARG A 92 1.28 9.15 -8.12
N GLN A 93 1.86 10.17 -7.49
CA GLN A 93 3.31 10.43 -7.60
C GLN A 93 4.13 9.29 -7.00
N ALA A 94 3.73 8.78 -5.83
CA ALA A 94 4.38 7.64 -5.18
C ALA A 94 4.35 6.37 -6.06
N LEU A 95 3.22 6.11 -6.72
CA LEU A 95 3.09 4.98 -7.66
C LEU A 95 3.88 5.17 -8.96
N ALA A 96 4.00 6.40 -9.45
CA ALA A 96 4.70 6.71 -10.70
C ALA A 96 6.22 6.47 -10.61
N ALA A 97 6.80 6.57 -9.42
CA ALA A 97 8.22 6.28 -9.19
C ALA A 97 8.59 4.79 -9.38
N ASP A 98 7.61 3.88 -9.35
CA ASP A 98 7.75 2.40 -9.40
C ASP A 98 8.83 1.80 -8.49
N ALA A 99 9.28 2.56 -7.48
CA ALA A 99 10.30 2.16 -6.53
C ALA A 99 9.70 1.43 -5.31
N LEU A 100 8.39 1.56 -5.08
CA LEU A 100 7.73 0.99 -3.90
C LEU A 100 7.51 -0.53 -4.03
N PRO A 101 7.58 -1.29 -2.92
CA PRO A 101 7.30 -2.71 -2.91
C PRO A 101 5.89 -3.01 -3.40
N ALA A 102 5.68 -4.20 -3.97
CA ALA A 102 4.38 -4.58 -4.52
C ALA A 102 3.25 -4.44 -3.49
N SER A 103 3.46 -4.87 -2.24
CA SER A 103 2.49 -4.73 -1.15
C SER A 103 2.08 -3.28 -0.90
N THR A 104 3.06 -2.37 -0.82
CA THR A 104 2.83 -0.94 -0.63
C THR A 104 2.06 -0.33 -1.79
N ARG A 105 2.40 -0.68 -3.04
CA ARG A 105 1.65 -0.22 -4.22
C ARG A 105 0.20 -0.71 -4.20
N GLN A 106 -0.05 -1.95 -3.78
CA GLN A 106 -1.41 -2.47 -3.62
C GLN A 106 -2.20 -1.70 -2.56
N GLN A 107 -1.56 -1.35 -1.44
CA GLN A 107 -2.18 -0.54 -0.39
C GLN A 107 -2.50 0.88 -0.87
N LEU A 108 -1.60 1.51 -1.65
CA LEU A 108 -1.88 2.83 -2.23
C LEU A 108 -3.06 2.81 -3.19
N LEU A 109 -3.15 1.81 -4.07
CA LEU A 109 -4.29 1.65 -4.97
C LEU A 109 -5.61 1.43 -4.21
N TYR A 110 -5.58 0.62 -3.15
CA TYR A 110 -6.73 0.44 -2.25
C TYR A 110 -7.16 1.74 -1.58
N ASN A 111 -6.21 2.55 -1.10
CA ASN A 111 -6.49 3.86 -0.51
C ASN A 111 -7.08 4.83 -1.54
N MET A 112 -6.49 4.91 -2.74
CA MET A 112 -7.01 5.76 -3.82
C MET A 112 -8.43 5.36 -4.23
N ALA A 113 -8.73 4.06 -4.34
CA ALA A 113 -10.08 3.60 -4.66
C ALA A 113 -11.12 4.02 -3.61
N GLN A 114 -10.78 3.92 -2.32
CA GLN A 114 -11.65 4.39 -1.24
C GLN A 114 -11.84 5.91 -1.28
N LEU A 115 -10.79 6.67 -1.56
CA LEU A 115 -10.88 8.13 -1.68
C LEU A 115 -11.75 8.56 -2.87
N HIS A 116 -11.59 7.93 -4.04
CA HIS A 116 -12.48 8.20 -5.17
C HIS A 116 -13.93 7.83 -4.87
N LEU A 117 -14.18 6.73 -4.16
CA LEU A 117 -15.53 6.38 -3.69
C LEU A 117 -16.10 7.43 -2.74
N LEU A 118 -15.29 7.93 -1.80
CA LEU A 118 -15.69 8.97 -0.84
C LEU A 118 -16.05 10.28 -1.53
N LEU A 119 -15.32 10.61 -2.60
CA LEU A 119 -15.54 11.80 -3.43
C LEU A 119 -16.65 11.61 -4.49
N GLU A 120 -17.29 10.44 -4.53
CA GLU A 120 -18.27 10.04 -5.55
C GLU A 120 -17.72 10.06 -7.00
N GLU A 121 -16.40 9.99 -7.14
CA GLU A 121 -15.66 9.89 -8.41
C GLU A 121 -15.65 8.43 -8.90
N PHE A 122 -16.83 7.89 -9.16
CA PHE A 122 -17.01 6.45 -9.37
C PHE A 122 -16.30 5.90 -10.61
N ALA A 123 -16.14 6.70 -11.67
CA ALA A 123 -15.41 6.28 -12.87
C ALA A 123 -13.93 6.04 -12.54
N GLN A 124 -13.31 7.00 -11.85
CA GLN A 124 -11.94 6.94 -11.40
C GLN A 124 -11.74 5.81 -10.36
N ALA A 125 -12.71 5.60 -9.47
CA ALA A 125 -12.69 4.47 -8.55
C ALA A 125 -12.63 3.13 -9.29
N VAL A 126 -13.40 2.95 -10.37
CA VAL A 126 -13.36 1.75 -11.21
C VAL A 126 -12.01 1.60 -11.90
N GLU A 127 -11.46 2.66 -12.49
CA GLU A 127 -10.14 2.63 -13.13
C GLU A 127 -9.03 2.19 -12.16
N VAL A 128 -8.99 2.77 -10.95
CA VAL A 128 -8.01 2.42 -9.92
C VAL A 128 -8.22 0.98 -9.45
N VAL A 129 -9.47 0.53 -9.27
CA VAL A 129 -9.79 -0.85 -8.92
C VAL A 129 -9.35 -1.81 -10.03
N GLU A 130 -9.56 -1.50 -11.30
CA GLU A 130 -9.08 -2.34 -12.42
C GLU A 130 -7.55 -2.45 -12.42
N GLN A 131 -6.86 -1.32 -12.21
CA GLN A 131 -5.41 -1.30 -12.06
C GLN A 131 -4.96 -2.17 -10.88
N TRP A 132 -5.66 -2.07 -9.76
CA TRP A 132 -5.40 -2.86 -8.57
C TRP A 132 -5.57 -4.36 -8.80
N LEU A 133 -6.72 -4.77 -9.32
CA LEU A 133 -7.08 -6.16 -9.59
C LEU A 133 -6.18 -6.82 -10.64
N SER A 134 -5.67 -6.05 -11.61
CA SER A 134 -4.73 -6.57 -12.63
C SER A 134 -3.40 -7.04 -12.04
N LYS A 135 -2.99 -6.47 -10.89
CA LYS A 135 -1.71 -6.74 -10.22
C LYS A 135 -1.86 -7.63 -8.99
N ALA A 136 -3.06 -7.76 -8.44
CA ALA A 136 -3.32 -8.56 -7.25
C ALA A 136 -3.29 -10.07 -7.58
N ARG A 137 -2.43 -10.83 -6.89
CA ARG A 137 -2.48 -12.31 -6.91
C ARG A 137 -3.62 -12.85 -6.05
N ASP A 138 -3.87 -12.18 -4.93
CA ASP A 138 -4.96 -12.46 -4.01
C ASP A 138 -5.51 -11.14 -3.46
N ILE A 139 -6.82 -11.08 -3.23
CA ILE A 139 -7.53 -9.88 -2.80
C ILE A 139 -8.25 -10.21 -1.51
N ALA A 140 -7.86 -9.53 -0.44
CA ALA A 140 -8.51 -9.62 0.85
C ALA A 140 -10.02 -9.29 0.73
N PRO A 141 -10.89 -9.84 1.59
CA PRO A 141 -12.33 -9.61 1.54
C PRO A 141 -12.71 -8.12 1.52
N ALA A 142 -12.04 -7.27 2.31
CA ALA A 142 -12.25 -5.82 2.32
C ALA A 142 -12.02 -5.19 0.93
N GLY A 143 -11.05 -5.71 0.19
CA GLY A 143 -10.78 -5.28 -1.17
C GLY A 143 -11.86 -5.63 -2.18
N ARG A 144 -12.48 -6.80 -2.01
CA ARG A 144 -13.63 -7.20 -2.83
C ARG A 144 -14.82 -6.28 -2.59
N VAL A 145 -15.03 -5.83 -1.35
CA VAL A 145 -16.08 -4.87 -1.01
C VAL A 145 -15.84 -3.52 -1.68
N VAL A 146 -14.62 -2.97 -1.60
CA VAL A 146 -14.27 -1.71 -2.28
C VAL A 146 -14.46 -1.82 -3.78
N ALA A 147 -13.98 -2.91 -4.40
CA ALA A 147 -14.19 -3.15 -5.82
C ALA A 147 -15.68 -3.20 -6.16
N ALA A 148 -16.47 -4.00 -5.43
CA ALA A 148 -17.92 -4.09 -5.64
C ALA A 148 -18.60 -2.72 -5.51
N SER A 149 -18.27 -1.93 -4.48
CA SER A 149 -18.80 -0.59 -4.30
C SER A 149 -18.48 0.33 -5.48
N ALA A 150 -17.27 0.27 -6.05
CA ALA A 150 -16.90 1.07 -7.22
C ALA A 150 -17.79 0.74 -8.43
N TYR A 151 -17.92 -0.54 -8.77
CA TYR A 151 -18.76 -0.97 -9.90
C TYR A 151 -20.25 -0.67 -9.68
N LEU A 152 -20.77 -0.89 -8.47
CA LEU A 152 -22.19 -0.67 -8.16
C LEU A 152 -22.57 0.82 -8.24
N ASN A 153 -21.73 1.72 -7.72
CA ASN A 153 -22.02 3.15 -7.70
C ASN A 153 -21.77 3.84 -9.04
N HIS A 154 -20.84 3.34 -9.87
CA HIS A 154 -20.59 3.89 -11.20
C HIS A 154 -21.79 3.72 -12.17
N LYS A 155 -22.83 2.96 -11.78
CA LYS A 155 -24.00 2.58 -12.61
C LYS A 155 -23.66 1.82 -13.89
N ASP A 156 -22.39 1.45 -14.07
CA ASP A 156 -21.89 0.75 -15.23
C ASP A 156 -21.89 -0.78 -15.00
N TYR A 157 -23.09 -1.32 -14.73
CA TYR A 157 -23.34 -2.75 -14.47
C TYR A 157 -22.95 -3.67 -15.65
N ARG A 158 -22.57 -3.12 -16.80
CA ARG A 158 -22.19 -3.89 -17.99
C ARG A 158 -20.76 -4.42 -17.94
N ARG A 159 -19.88 -3.84 -17.11
CA ARG A 159 -18.49 -4.28 -17.01
C ARG A 159 -18.30 -4.99 -15.67
N PRO A 160 -18.51 -6.31 -15.60
CA PRO A 160 -18.27 -7.04 -14.37
C PRO A 160 -16.78 -6.90 -13.98
N PRO A 161 -16.45 -6.84 -12.68
CA PRO A 161 -15.05 -6.91 -12.25
C PRO A 161 -14.37 -8.09 -12.94
N PRO A 162 -13.12 -7.95 -13.43
CA PRO A 162 -12.42 -9.05 -14.08
C PRO A 162 -12.51 -10.26 -13.15
N SER A 163 -12.95 -11.40 -13.70
CA SER A 163 -13.26 -12.58 -12.89
C SER A 163 -12.07 -12.89 -11.99
N SER A 164 -12.18 -12.60 -10.69
CA SER A 164 -11.14 -12.96 -9.73
C SER A 164 -10.94 -14.46 -9.92
N ARG A 165 -9.74 -14.88 -10.35
CA ARG A 165 -9.44 -16.27 -10.66
C ARG A 165 -10.02 -17.12 -9.53
N ARG A 166 -11.01 -17.95 -9.86
CA ARG A 166 -11.94 -18.57 -8.91
C ARG A 166 -11.13 -19.37 -7.89
N GLN A 167 -10.83 -18.81 -6.72
CA GLN A 167 -10.29 -19.59 -5.62
C GLN A 167 -11.43 -20.44 -5.08
N SER A 168 -11.32 -21.74 -5.29
CA SER A 168 -12.32 -22.73 -4.88
C SER A 168 -12.50 -22.68 -3.36
N SER A 169 -13.71 -22.29 -2.96
CA SER A 169 -14.46 -22.75 -1.78
C SER A 169 -13.64 -23.33 -0.61
N ASN A 170 -13.26 -22.48 0.34
CA ASN A 170 -13.45 -22.80 1.76
C ASN A 170 -13.48 -21.49 2.57
N SER A 171 -14.58 -20.73 2.48
CA SER A 171 -14.77 -19.57 3.34
C SER A 171 -15.41 -20.04 4.65
N PRO A 172 -14.73 -19.96 5.81
CA PRO A 172 -15.40 -20.15 7.09
C PRO A 172 -16.50 -19.08 7.21
N ARG A 173 -17.71 -19.49 7.64
CA ARG A 173 -18.79 -18.53 7.94
C ARG A 173 -18.26 -17.52 8.95
N LEU A 174 -18.28 -16.24 8.60
CA LEU A 174 -17.88 -15.17 9.49
C LEU A 174 -18.77 -15.19 10.74
N PRO A 175 -18.22 -15.23 11.97
CA PRO A 175 -19.02 -14.99 13.15
C PRO A 175 -19.48 -13.53 13.12
N ARG A 176 -20.79 -13.32 13.35
CA ARG A 176 -21.37 -11.97 13.52
C ARG A 176 -20.69 -11.28 14.70
N PHE A 177 -19.72 -10.42 14.42
CA PHE A 177 -19.23 -9.45 15.39
C PHE A 177 -19.55 -8.04 14.90
N GLY A 178 -20.22 -7.31 15.78
CA GLY A 178 -20.86 -6.04 15.52
C GLY A 178 -19.87 -4.95 15.17
N ILE A 179 -20.35 -4.09 14.27
CA ILE A 179 -19.83 -2.78 13.97
C ILE A 179 -19.64 -2.00 15.28
N LYS A 180 -18.39 -1.67 15.61
CA LYS A 180 -18.08 -0.49 16.43
C LYS A 180 -17.03 0.33 15.70
N CYS A 181 -17.54 1.27 14.92
CA CYS A 181 -16.85 2.50 14.59
C CYS A 181 -16.35 3.19 15.86
N CYS A 182 -15.24 3.90 15.72
CA CYS A 182 -14.92 5.16 16.40
C CYS A 182 -15.24 5.23 17.90
N LEU A 183 -14.23 5.03 18.75
CA LEU A 183 -14.08 5.77 20.01
C LEU A 183 -12.60 5.67 20.45
N ALA A 184 -11.84 6.75 20.26
CA ALA A 184 -10.69 7.07 21.13
C ALA A 184 -11.23 7.40 22.54
N PRO A 185 -10.45 7.48 23.65
CA PRO A 185 -8.99 7.61 23.78
C PRO A 185 -8.34 6.64 24.78
N GLY A 186 -7.01 6.50 24.70
CA GLY A 186 -6.20 5.70 25.64
C GLY A 186 -5.56 4.50 24.97
N SER A 187 -4.55 4.75 24.14
CA SER A 187 -3.65 3.73 23.62
C SER A 187 -2.56 3.44 24.65
N PRO A 188 -2.46 2.19 25.12
CA PRO A 188 -1.17 1.66 25.50
C PRO A 188 -0.92 0.38 24.70
N TRP A 189 0.32 0.24 24.24
CA TRP A 189 0.99 -1.05 24.15
C TRP A 189 0.32 -2.10 25.05
N THR A 190 -0.45 -3.01 24.44
CA THR A 190 -0.97 -4.21 25.10
C THR A 190 -0.51 -5.40 24.28
N THR A 191 0.78 -5.67 24.44
CA THR A 191 1.34 -6.99 24.75
C THR A 191 0.51 -8.18 24.27
N ALA A 192 1.01 -8.87 23.25
CA ALA A 192 0.68 -10.27 23.05
C ALA A 192 1.68 -11.14 23.83
N PRO A 193 1.21 -11.97 24.78
CA PRO A 193 1.89 -13.23 25.08
C PRO A 193 0.99 -14.41 24.73
N SER A 194 1.53 -15.36 23.98
CA SER A 194 1.39 -16.81 24.20
C SER A 194 2.60 -17.49 23.61
#